data_AF-A0A3A0BC65-F1
#
_entry.id   AF-A0A3A0BC65-F1
#
_cell.length_a   1.000
_cell.length_b   1.000
_cell.length_c   1.000
_cell.angle_alpha   90.00
_cell.angle_beta   90.00
_cell.angle_gamma   90.00
#
_symmetry.space_group_name_H-M   'P 1'
#
loop_
_entity.id
_entity.type
_entity.pdbx_description
1 polymer ?
#
loop_
_entity_poly.entity_id
_entity_poly.type
_entity_poly.pdbx_seq_one_letter_code
_entity_poly.pdbx_strand_id
1 'polypeptide(L)'
;MQLLDQNTVYLPGMLMENTRPPEMINGRYGIGQLDSHEKKIVAVSGFELIDDNLIITQTPQPLKPRDLRFLGANVLARLRSRDFRGQMIEQVVAIGKSLDINKILAVPAARYTNVEVGIIEYDYVYDRVDAVLQRNGFTLNGQYYEYQQ
;
A
#
# COMPACT_ATOMS: atom_id res chain seq x y z
N MET A 1 -13.93 9.64 -16.85
CA MET A 1 -14.16 8.76 -15.69
C MET A 1 -13.00 8.98 -14.74
N GLN A 2 -13.24 9.42 -13.50
CA GLN A 2 -12.17 9.62 -12.51
C GLN A 2 -11.99 8.28 -11.79
N LEU A 3 -10.89 7.57 -12.10
CA LEU A 3 -10.58 6.23 -11.57
C LEU A 3 -10.18 6.26 -10.10
N LEU A 4 -9.67 7.41 -9.63
CA LEU A 4 -9.23 7.63 -8.27
C LEU A 4 -10.21 8.52 -7.49
N ASP A 5 -10.34 8.26 -6.20
CA ASP A 5 -11.08 9.15 -5.31
C ASP A 5 -10.41 10.53 -5.17
N GLN A 6 -11.14 11.49 -4.61
CA GLN A 6 -10.69 12.88 -4.45
C GLN A 6 -9.45 13.06 -3.56
N ASN A 7 -9.03 12.04 -2.81
CA ASN A 7 -7.88 12.09 -1.92
C ASN A 7 -6.81 11.06 -2.32
N THR A 8 -6.88 10.48 -3.52
CA THR A 8 -5.92 9.52 -4.02
C THR A 8 -5.30 10.05 -5.30
N VAL A 9 -3.98 10.00 -5.38
CA VAL A 9 -3.21 10.48 -6.53
C VAL A 9 -2.31 9.38 -7.07
N TYR A 10 -2.07 9.37 -8.38
CA TYR A 10 -1.02 8.55 -8.95
C TYR A 10 0.35 9.10 -8.57
N LEU A 11 1.29 8.20 -8.31
CA LEU A 11 2.69 8.52 -8.04
C LEU A 11 3.57 7.89 -9.11
N PRO A 12 4.49 8.66 -9.74
CA PRO A 12 5.56 8.07 -10.54
C PRO A 12 6.45 7.18 -9.65
N GLY A 13 6.95 6.06 -10.18
CA GLY A 13 7.77 5.09 -9.44
C GLY A 13 8.99 5.72 -8.73
N MET A 14 9.53 6.83 -9.23
CA MET A 14 10.64 7.56 -8.60
C MET A 14 10.29 8.23 -7.25
N LEU A 15 9.02 8.54 -6.99
CA LEU A 15 8.57 9.02 -5.66
C LEU A 15 8.44 7.87 -4.64
N MET A 16 8.41 6.63 -5.13
CA MET A 16 8.32 5.44 -4.30
C MET A 16 9.70 4.97 -3.79
N GLU A 17 10.76 5.11 -4.58
CA GLU A 17 12.13 4.75 -4.19
C GLU A 17 12.63 5.46 -2.91
N ASN A 18 12.04 6.62 -2.56
CA ASN A 18 12.59 7.53 -1.55
C ASN A 18 12.02 7.40 -0.12
N THR A 19 11.12 6.45 0.19
CA THR A 19 10.47 6.43 1.53
C THR A 19 11.07 5.45 2.55
N ARG A 20 12.18 4.75 2.22
CA ARG A 20 13.06 3.93 3.10
C ARG A 20 14.33 3.50 2.30
N PRO A 21 15.33 2.77 2.85
CA PRO A 21 16.49 2.36 2.06
C PRO A 21 16.03 1.64 0.77
N PRO A 22 16.81 1.68 -0.32
CA PRO A 22 16.45 1.22 -1.67
C PRO A 22 15.99 -0.25 -1.79
N GLU A 23 15.92 -0.98 -0.68
CA GLU A 23 15.56 -2.40 -0.58
C GLU A 23 14.12 -2.63 -0.06
N MET A 24 13.36 -1.60 0.34
CA MET A 24 12.08 -1.80 1.08
C MET A 24 10.81 -1.33 0.35
N ILE A 25 10.91 -0.71 -0.83
CA ILE A 25 9.75 -0.20 -1.57
C ILE A 25 9.89 -0.62 -3.03
N ASN A 26 9.18 -1.67 -3.41
CA ASN A 26 9.18 -2.20 -4.77
C ASN A 26 7.84 -1.87 -5.43
N GLY A 27 7.88 -1.33 -6.65
CA GLY A 27 6.71 -1.03 -7.46
C GLY A 27 7.04 -0.05 -8.59
N ARG A 28 6.77 -0.43 -9.84
CA ARG A 28 6.97 0.43 -11.02
C ARG A 28 5.98 1.61 -11.04
N TYR A 29 4.80 1.41 -10.45
CA TYR A 29 3.73 2.40 -10.33
C TYR A 29 3.29 2.52 -8.87
N GLY A 30 2.69 3.65 -8.52
CA GLY A 30 2.16 3.87 -7.17
C GLY A 30 0.91 4.72 -7.12
N ILE A 31 0.21 4.62 -6.00
CA ILE A 31 -0.80 5.57 -5.58
C ILE A 31 -0.45 6.15 -4.20
N GLY A 32 -0.83 7.40 -3.98
CA GLY A 32 -0.64 8.14 -2.74
C GLY A 32 -1.97 8.58 -2.15
N GLN A 33 -2.14 8.36 -0.85
CA GLN A 33 -3.23 8.94 -0.08
C GLN A 33 -2.85 10.34 0.36
N LEU A 34 -3.71 11.31 0.08
CA LEU A 34 -3.62 12.68 0.57
C LEU A 34 -4.35 12.83 1.91
N ASP A 35 -3.77 13.62 2.82
CA ASP A 35 -4.53 14.16 3.94
C ASP A 35 -5.57 15.15 3.41
N SER A 36 -6.81 14.98 3.84
CA SER A 36 -7.92 15.81 3.38
C SER A 36 -7.76 17.32 3.65
N HIS A 37 -7.01 17.71 4.68
CA HIS A 37 -6.82 19.11 5.07
C HIS A 37 -5.52 19.67 4.52
N GLU A 38 -4.40 19.00 4.80
CA GLU A 38 -3.06 19.47 4.42
C GLU A 38 -2.77 19.27 2.94
N LYS A 39 -3.56 18.43 2.24
CA LYS A 39 -3.37 18.03 0.83
C LYS A 39 -1.97 17.48 0.54
N LYS A 40 -1.32 16.91 1.55
CA LYS A 40 0.00 16.27 1.47
C LYS A 40 -0.16 14.75 1.43
N ILE A 41 0.72 14.07 0.73
CA ILE A 41 0.77 12.61 0.70
C ILE A 41 1.14 12.10 2.10
N VAL A 42 0.36 11.17 2.63
CA VAL A 42 0.49 10.60 3.98
C VAL A 42 0.66 9.09 3.99
N ALA A 43 0.23 8.42 2.92
CA ALA A 43 0.44 7.00 2.73
C ALA A 43 0.66 6.71 1.24
N VAL A 44 1.33 5.58 0.97
CA VAL A 44 1.66 5.14 -0.40
C VAL A 44 1.40 3.64 -0.54
N SER A 45 1.09 3.21 -1.75
CA SER A 45 1.00 1.80 -2.15
C SER A 45 1.64 1.63 -3.51
N GLY A 46 2.41 0.56 -3.69
CA GLY A 46 3.13 0.25 -4.91
C GLY A 46 2.56 -0.97 -5.62
N PHE A 47 2.56 -0.93 -6.95
CA PHE A 47 2.17 -2.05 -7.78
C PHE A 47 2.94 -2.12 -9.10
N GLU A 48 2.93 -3.31 -9.70
CA GLU A 48 3.55 -3.63 -10.97
C GLU A 48 2.53 -4.22 -11.93
N LEU A 49 2.77 -4.04 -13.23
CA LEU A 49 2.03 -4.70 -14.31
C LEU A 49 2.99 -5.68 -14.99
N ILE A 50 2.72 -6.98 -14.87
CA ILE A 50 3.57 -8.07 -15.40
C ILE A 50 2.66 -9.09 -16.08
N ASP A 51 2.91 -9.37 -17.35
CA ASP A 51 2.24 -10.42 -18.13
C ASP A 51 0.70 -10.43 -17.95
N ASP A 52 0.07 -9.26 -18.14
CA ASP A 52 -1.37 -9.01 -17.94
C ASP A 52 -1.89 -9.26 -16.52
N ASN A 53 -1.01 -9.21 -15.52
CA ASN A 53 -1.37 -9.22 -14.11
C ASN A 53 -0.98 -7.90 -13.46
N LEU A 54 -1.77 -7.46 -12.48
CA LEU A 54 -1.37 -6.40 -11.55
C LEU A 54 -0.93 -7.04 -10.25
N ILE A 55 0.26 -6.70 -9.79
CA ILE A 55 0.82 -7.22 -8.54
C ILE A 55 0.99 -6.05 -7.57
N ILE A 56 0.27 -6.06 -6.45
CA ILE A 56 0.48 -5.17 -5.32
C ILE A 56 1.75 -5.64 -4.61
N THR A 57 2.88 -5.04 -4.99
CA THR A 57 4.22 -5.34 -4.48
C THR A 57 4.49 -4.66 -3.15
N GLN A 58 3.76 -3.59 -2.84
CA GLN A 58 3.77 -2.94 -1.54
C GLN A 58 2.35 -2.63 -1.09
N THR A 59 1.90 -3.31 -0.05
CA THR A 59 0.61 -3.00 0.59
C THR A 59 0.63 -1.59 1.20
N PRO A 60 -0.51 -0.89 1.28
CA PRO A 60 -0.53 0.51 1.68
C PRO A 60 0.13 0.78 3.05
N GLN A 61 1.08 1.72 3.08
CA GLN A 61 1.84 2.08 4.29
C GLN A 61 1.85 3.59 4.53
N PRO A 62 1.80 4.02 5.79
CA PRO A 62 1.98 5.44 6.12
C PRO A 62 3.43 5.85 5.85
N LEU A 63 3.64 7.08 5.38
CA LEU A 63 4.98 7.66 5.30
C LEU A 63 5.57 7.80 6.71
N LYS A 64 6.87 7.56 6.85
CA LYS A 64 7.53 7.61 8.18
C LYS A 64 7.55 9.05 8.72
N PRO A 65 7.41 9.25 10.05
CA PRO A 65 7.47 10.56 10.69
C PRO A 65 8.70 11.41 10.35
N ARG A 66 9.85 10.79 10.03
CA ARG A 66 11.07 11.51 9.60
C ARG A 66 10.92 12.17 8.22
N ASP A 67 10.11 11.58 7.35
CA ASP A 67 9.80 12.09 6.02
C ASP A 67 8.58 13.02 6.10
N LEU A 68 7.78 12.84 7.16
CA LEU A 68 6.69 13.69 7.57
C LEU A 68 7.07 14.67 8.69
N ARG A 69 8.32 15.17 8.71
CA ARG A 69 8.84 16.09 9.74
C ARG A 69 7.98 17.35 10.01
N PHE A 70 6.96 17.57 9.18
CA PHE A 70 5.98 18.66 9.26
C PHE A 70 4.51 18.21 9.36
N LEU A 71 4.18 16.90 9.37
CA LEU A 71 2.81 16.44 9.55
C LEU A 71 2.59 16.14 11.03
N GLY A 72 2.05 17.12 11.74
CA GLY A 72 1.79 17.02 13.17
C GLY A 72 0.89 15.83 13.56
N ALA A 73 0.83 15.52 14.84
CA ALA A 73 0.07 14.39 15.42
C ALA A 73 -1.38 14.29 14.90
N ASN A 74 -1.99 15.43 14.55
CA ASN A 74 -3.35 15.50 13.99
C ASN A 74 -3.49 14.80 12.63
N VAL A 75 -2.47 14.85 11.77
CA VAL A 75 -2.50 14.19 10.46
C VAL A 75 -2.44 12.67 10.65
N LEU A 76 -1.56 12.20 11.52
CA LEU A 76 -1.47 10.77 11.86
C LEU A 76 -2.75 10.26 12.53
N ALA A 77 -3.38 11.07 13.39
CA ALA A 77 -4.66 10.72 14.01
C ALA A 77 -5.77 10.56 12.96
N ARG A 78 -5.89 11.48 12.00
CA ARG A 78 -6.86 11.38 10.89
C ARG A 78 -6.59 10.20 9.97
N LEU A 79 -5.32 9.90 9.71
CA LEU A 79 -4.96 8.72 8.92
C LEU A 79 -5.34 7.43 9.66
N ARG A 80 -5.10 7.36 10.97
CA ARG A 80 -5.44 6.19 11.81
C ARG A 80 -6.94 6.00 11.99
N SER A 81 -7.72 7.09 12.04
CA SER A 81 -9.18 7.01 12.15
C SER A 81 -9.85 6.60 10.84
N ARG A 82 -9.09 6.47 9.74
CA ARG A 82 -9.58 6.06 8.43
C ARG A 82 -9.02 4.70 8.06
N ASP A 83 -9.82 3.93 7.34
CA ASP A 83 -9.36 2.70 6.71
C ASP A 83 -8.60 2.97 5.41
N PHE A 84 -7.53 3.79 5.50
CA PHE A 84 -6.79 4.20 4.31
C PHE A 84 -6.19 3.00 3.56
N ARG A 85 -5.88 1.90 4.26
CA ARG A 85 -5.33 0.71 3.62
C ARG A 85 -6.36 0.00 2.75
N GLY A 86 -7.57 -0.20 3.27
CA GLY A 86 -8.67 -0.76 2.48
C GLY A 86 -8.95 0.10 1.26
N GLN A 87 -9.14 1.41 1.48
CA GLN A 87 -9.40 2.38 0.41
C GLN A 87 -8.34 2.31 -0.69
N MET A 88 -7.05 2.37 -0.33
CA MET A 88 -5.99 2.30 -1.33
C MET A 88 -5.96 0.96 -2.09
N ILE A 89 -6.23 -0.17 -1.43
CA ILE A 89 -6.34 -1.47 -2.13
C ILE A 89 -7.52 -1.46 -3.10
N GLU A 90 -8.68 -0.96 -2.69
CA GLU A 90 -9.85 -0.82 -3.56
C GLU A 90 -9.53 0.02 -4.80
N GLN A 91 -8.78 1.11 -4.65
CA GLN A 91 -8.35 1.94 -5.78
C GLN A 91 -7.40 1.17 -6.72
N VAL A 92 -6.44 0.40 -6.19
CA VAL A 92 -5.53 -0.42 -7.03
C VAL A 92 -6.29 -1.54 -7.75
N VAL A 93 -7.26 -2.17 -7.08
CA VAL A 93 -8.16 -3.15 -7.69
C VAL A 93 -8.99 -2.51 -8.80
N ALA A 94 -9.53 -1.31 -8.58
CA ALA A 94 -10.30 -0.57 -9.59
C ALA A 94 -9.44 -0.23 -10.82
N ILE A 95 -8.18 0.16 -10.61
CA ILE A 95 -7.20 0.33 -11.70
C ILE A 95 -7.06 -0.99 -12.47
N GLY A 96 -6.83 -2.09 -11.78
CA GLY A 96 -6.71 -3.39 -12.39
C GLY A 96 -7.91 -3.76 -13.26
N LYS A 97 -9.13 -3.68 -12.69
CA LYS A 97 -10.38 -3.94 -13.42
C LYS A 97 -10.54 -3.03 -14.65
N SER A 98 -10.11 -1.77 -14.58
CA SER A 98 -10.21 -0.84 -15.71
C SER A 98 -9.23 -1.12 -16.85
N LEU A 99 -8.16 -1.86 -16.56
CA LEU A 99 -7.12 -2.25 -17.52
C LEU A 99 -7.36 -3.64 -18.13
N ASP A 100 -8.49 -4.28 -17.81
CA ASP A 100 -8.86 -5.63 -18.30
C ASP A 100 -7.76 -6.69 -18.03
N ILE A 101 -7.10 -6.59 -16.87
CA ILE A 101 -6.05 -7.53 -16.48
C ILE A 101 -6.64 -8.89 -16.09
N ASN A 102 -5.88 -9.95 -16.36
CA ASN A 102 -6.24 -11.33 -16.05
C ASN A 102 -6.37 -11.55 -14.55
N LYS A 103 -5.34 -11.16 -13.77
CA LYS A 103 -5.32 -11.36 -12.32
C LYS A 103 -4.85 -10.15 -11.57
N ILE A 104 -5.40 -9.97 -10.36
CA ILE A 104 -4.91 -9.00 -9.39
C ILE A 104 -4.33 -9.78 -8.22
N LEU A 105 -3.03 -9.63 -8.05
CA LEU A 105 -2.24 -10.33 -7.05
C LEU A 105 -1.73 -9.34 -6.01
N ALA A 106 -1.47 -9.81 -4.80
CA ALA A 106 -0.75 -9.07 -3.78
C ALA A 106 0.32 -9.96 -3.16
N VAL A 107 1.50 -9.38 -2.94
CA VAL A 107 2.60 -10.09 -2.27
C VAL A 107 2.26 -10.16 -0.78
N PRO A 108 2.31 -11.35 -0.15
CA PRO A 108 2.21 -11.47 1.30
C PRO A 108 3.28 -10.60 1.97
N ALA A 109 3.01 -10.09 3.15
CA ALA A 109 4.05 -9.37 3.85
C ALA A 109 5.22 -10.33 4.17
N ALA A 110 6.42 -10.05 3.65
CA ALA A 110 7.56 -10.94 3.81
C ALA A 110 7.92 -11.09 5.30
N ARG A 111 7.92 -12.34 5.80
CA ARG A 111 8.43 -12.66 7.14
C ARG A 111 9.95 -12.52 7.12
N TYR A 112 10.49 -11.39 7.59
CA TYR A 112 11.92 -11.30 7.85
C TYR A 112 12.23 -12.09 9.12
N THR A 113 12.83 -13.26 8.96
CA THR A 113 13.43 -14.01 10.06
C THR A 113 14.69 -13.28 10.54
N ASN A 114 14.61 -12.71 11.74
CA ASN A 114 15.70 -12.18 12.56
C ASN A 114 16.37 -10.88 12.07
N VAL A 115 15.91 -9.75 12.61
CA VAL A 115 16.76 -8.58 12.84
C VAL A 115 16.63 -8.22 14.32
N GLU A 116 17.59 -8.65 15.14
CA GLU A 116 17.76 -8.22 16.54
C GLU A 116 18.06 -6.71 16.57
N VAL A 117 17.03 -5.87 16.48
CA VAL A 117 17.13 -4.49 16.94
C VAL A 117 15.97 -4.31 17.90
N GLY A 118 16.32 -4.37 19.19
CA GLY A 118 15.38 -4.32 20.29
C GLY A 118 14.33 -3.23 20.12
N ILE A 119 13.09 -3.60 20.48
CA ILE A 119 11.92 -2.75 20.66
C ILE A 119 11.06 -2.55 19.39
N ILE A 120 10.26 -3.58 19.06
CA ILE A 120 8.77 -3.61 18.94
C ILE A 120 8.37 -4.85 18.10
N GLU A 121 7.38 -5.61 18.56
CA GLU A 121 6.78 -6.79 17.93
C GLU A 121 6.44 -6.58 16.44
N TYR A 122 7.21 -7.21 15.56
CA TYR A 122 7.04 -7.13 14.11
C TYR A 122 5.88 -8.01 13.60
N ASP A 123 5.47 -9.04 14.34
CA ASP A 123 4.40 -9.96 13.98
C ASP A 123 3.04 -9.26 13.78
N TYR A 124 2.72 -8.29 14.64
CA TYR A 124 1.43 -7.58 14.60
C TYR A 124 1.27 -6.63 13.39
N VAL A 125 2.35 -6.33 12.65
CA VAL A 125 2.26 -5.55 11.41
C VAL A 125 1.90 -6.46 10.24
N TYR A 126 2.41 -7.70 10.21
CA TYR A 126 2.14 -8.67 9.16
C TYR A 126 0.71 -9.17 9.19
N ASP A 127 0.21 -9.56 10.37
CA ASP A 127 -1.18 -9.97 10.56
C ASP A 127 -2.15 -8.87 10.12
N ARG A 128 -1.78 -7.61 10.31
CA ARG A 128 -2.59 -6.47 9.86
C ARG A 128 -2.55 -6.28 8.35
N VAL A 129 -1.46 -6.58 7.68
CA VAL A 129 -1.38 -6.51 6.21
C VAL A 129 -2.22 -7.64 5.59
N ASP A 130 -2.04 -8.86 6.08
CA ASP A 130 -2.75 -10.04 5.59
C ASP A 130 -4.26 -9.94 5.85
N ALA A 131 -4.66 -9.49 7.06
CA ALA A 131 -6.07 -9.25 7.38
C ALA A 131 -6.71 -8.17 6.51
N VAL A 132 -5.95 -7.13 6.14
CA VAL A 132 -6.43 -6.09 5.24
C VAL A 132 -6.66 -6.67 3.85
N LEU A 133 -5.74 -7.47 3.31
CA LEU A 133 -5.92 -8.13 2.00
C LEU A 133 -7.14 -9.06 2.00
N GLN A 134 -7.27 -9.91 3.01
CA GLN A 134 -8.39 -10.83 3.14
C GLN A 134 -9.74 -10.10 3.19
N ARG A 135 -9.83 -9.04 4.00
CA ARG A 135 -11.04 -8.19 4.08
C ARG A 135 -11.37 -7.51 2.75
N ASN A 136 -10.38 -7.29 1.88
CA ASN A 136 -10.56 -6.70 0.55
C ASN A 136 -10.71 -7.77 -0.54
N GLY A 137 -11.14 -8.99 -0.20
CA GLY A 137 -11.50 -10.01 -1.19
C GLY A 137 -10.33 -10.79 -1.78
N PHE A 138 -9.14 -10.72 -1.15
CA PHE A 138 -8.01 -11.55 -1.55
C PHE A 138 -7.95 -12.86 -0.77
N THR A 139 -7.60 -13.94 -1.45
CA THR A 139 -7.37 -15.25 -0.82
C THR A 139 -5.93 -15.68 -1.07
N LEU A 140 -5.26 -16.22 -0.05
CA LEU A 140 -3.90 -16.75 -0.22
C LEU A 140 -3.93 -18.00 -1.10
N ASN A 141 -3.25 -17.95 -2.25
CA ASN A 141 -3.13 -19.03 -3.22
C ASN A 141 -1.66 -19.24 -3.59
N GLY A 142 -1.01 -20.23 -2.97
CA GLY A 142 0.42 -20.47 -3.12
C GLY A 142 1.25 -19.35 -2.47
N GLN A 143 2.04 -18.64 -3.27
CA GLN A 143 2.94 -17.57 -2.81
C GLN A 143 2.31 -16.16 -2.85
N TYR A 144 1.11 -16.02 -3.42
CA TYR A 144 0.45 -14.73 -3.59
C TYR A 144 -0.96 -14.73 -3.01
N TYR A 145 -1.42 -13.55 -2.61
CA TYR A 145 -2.84 -13.28 -2.40
C TYR A 145 -3.48 -12.98 -3.76
N GLU A 146 -4.57 -13.67 -4.11
CA GLU A 146 -5.28 -13.51 -5.38
C GLU A 146 -6.67 -12.92 -5.12
N TYR A 147 -6.97 -11.79 -5.77
CA TYR A 147 -8.26 -11.12 -5.68
C TYR A 147 -9.35 -11.97 -6.34
N GLN A 148 -10.41 -12.25 -5.60
CA GLN A 148 -11.58 -12.95 -6.13
C GLN A 148 -12.45 -11.94 -6.88
N GLN A 149 -12.55 -12.11 -8.20
CA GLN A 149 -13.34 -11.23 -9.08
C GLN A 149 -14.85 -11.45 -8.94
#